data_AF-A0A5C8BB76-F1
#
_entry.id   AF-A0A5C8BB76-F1
#
_cell.length_a   1.000
_cell.length_b   1.000
_cell.length_c   1.000
_cell.angle_alpha   90.00
_cell.angle_beta   90.00
_cell.angle_gamma   90.00
#
_symmetry.space_group_name_H-M   'P 1'
#
loop_
_entity.id
_entity.type
_entity.pdbx_description
1 polymer ?
#
loop_
_entity_poly.entity_id
_entity_poly.type
_entity_poly.pdbx_seq_one_letter_code
_entity_poly.pdbx_strand_id
1 'polypeptide(L)'
;SLPIVVLINTGTASASEIVAGALQDYQRATIMGTRSFGKGSVQTVHQITEDTGIKITTARYYTPNGRAIQAKGITPDLYVEETEDGDGYNGLRTREIDLEKHLKNDKEAEKESELVKNRVDELEEEKRLKALAKTYKAFEYGGKEDFQLKQALNHLKGLPVKVARAPEAKLDTPEVKTTPATKKSQSEPKKKP
;
A
#
# COMPACT_ATOMS: atom_id res chain seq x y z
N SER A 1 -17.42 11.43 -17.40
CA SER A 1 -16.40 11.56 -16.34
C SER A 1 -15.04 11.78 -16.99
N LEU A 2 -14.13 12.51 -16.35
CA LEU A 2 -12.74 12.64 -16.83
C LEU A 2 -11.86 11.55 -16.21
N PRO A 3 -10.99 10.88 -16.98
CA PRO A 3 -10.07 9.89 -16.45
C PRO A 3 -9.05 10.55 -15.51
N ILE A 4 -8.76 9.89 -14.39
CA ILE A 4 -7.80 10.37 -13.38
C ILE A 4 -6.80 9.24 -13.10
N VAL A 5 -5.52 9.60 -13.08
CA VAL A 5 -4.44 8.77 -12.54
C VAL A 5 -3.86 9.51 -11.35
N VAL A 6 -3.63 8.79 -10.24
CA VAL A 6 -2.96 9.32 -9.05
C VAL A 6 -1.63 8.60 -8.89
N LEU A 7 -0.53 9.36 -8.88
CA LEU A 7 0.81 8.83 -8.63
C LEU A 7 1.07 8.75 -7.13
N ILE A 8 1.52 7.58 -6.67
CA ILE A 8 1.93 7.33 -5.29
C ILE A 8 3.31 6.66 -5.24
N ASN A 9 3.98 6.83 -4.11
CA ASN A 9 5.25 6.17 -3.81
C ASN A 9 5.42 5.98 -2.30
N THR A 10 6.57 5.45 -1.87
CA THR A 10 6.90 5.24 -0.45
C THR A 10 6.86 6.51 0.40
N GLY A 11 6.96 7.70 -0.19
CA GLY A 11 6.80 8.99 0.51
C GLY A 11 5.34 9.40 0.72
N THR A 12 4.38 8.71 0.09
CA THR A 12 2.95 8.95 0.27
C THR A 12 2.52 8.42 1.64
N ALA A 13 2.12 9.29 2.55
CA ALA A 13 1.80 8.92 3.93
C ALA A 13 0.56 9.66 4.47
N SER A 14 -0.13 9.08 5.45
CA SER A 14 -1.20 9.74 6.21
C SER A 14 -2.38 10.17 5.30
N ALA A 15 -2.78 11.44 5.31
CA ALA A 15 -3.93 11.95 4.56
C ALA A 15 -3.88 11.60 3.06
N SER A 16 -2.70 11.60 2.44
CA SER A 16 -2.55 11.24 1.02
C SER A 16 -2.91 9.77 0.75
N GLU A 17 -2.67 8.88 1.73
CA GLU A 17 -3.05 7.47 1.64
C GLU A 17 -4.56 7.29 1.77
N ILE A 18 -5.21 8.12 2.60
CA ILE A 18 -6.68 8.13 2.72
C ILE A 18 -7.31 8.54 1.40
N VAL A 19 -6.79 9.61 0.77
CA VAL A 19 -7.29 10.11 -0.52
C VAL A 19 -7.05 9.08 -1.62
N ALA A 20 -5.84 8.53 -1.73
CA ALA A 20 -5.52 7.52 -2.72
C ALA A 20 -6.39 6.26 -2.55
N GLY A 21 -6.50 5.75 -1.31
CA GLY A 21 -7.32 4.58 -1.00
C GLY A 21 -8.81 4.79 -1.28
N ALA A 22 -9.36 5.97 -0.97
CA ALA A 22 -10.74 6.30 -1.27
C ALA A 22 -11.01 6.41 -2.78
N LEU A 23 -10.12 7.08 -3.53
CA LEU A 23 -10.24 7.17 -4.98
C LEU A 23 -10.13 5.79 -5.65
N GLN A 24 -9.28 4.92 -5.13
CA GLN A 24 -9.14 3.53 -5.58
C GLN A 24 -10.40 2.72 -5.28
N ASP A 25 -10.90 2.76 -4.04
CA ASP A 25 -12.06 1.99 -3.59
C ASP A 25 -13.32 2.31 -4.38
N TYR A 26 -13.53 3.58 -4.69
CA TYR A 26 -14.65 4.04 -5.52
C TYR A 26 -14.41 3.88 -7.02
N GLN A 27 -13.28 3.28 -7.43
CA GLN A 27 -12.88 3.15 -8.83
C GLN A 27 -12.90 4.50 -9.57
N ARG A 28 -12.63 5.59 -8.84
CA ARG A 28 -12.67 6.95 -9.38
C ARG A 28 -11.37 7.31 -10.08
N ALA A 29 -10.23 6.77 -9.63
CA ALA A 29 -8.94 6.98 -10.26
C ALA A 29 -8.14 5.68 -10.28
N THR A 30 -7.30 5.53 -11.29
CA THR A 30 -6.25 4.49 -11.30
C THR A 30 -5.10 4.97 -10.42
N ILE A 31 -4.74 4.19 -9.40
CA ILE A 31 -3.56 4.44 -8.58
C ILE A 31 -2.35 3.80 -9.26
N MET A 32 -1.30 4.59 -9.48
CA MET A 32 -0.09 4.15 -10.18
C MET A 32 1.16 4.52 -9.38
N GLY A 33 2.19 3.68 -9.45
CA GLY A 33 3.49 3.96 -8.86
C GLY A 33 3.93 2.82 -7.95
N THR A 34 4.39 3.14 -6.75
CA THR A 34 4.88 2.15 -5.78
C THR A 34 4.06 2.18 -4.49
N ARG A 35 4.19 1.14 -3.67
CA ARG A 35 3.42 1.03 -2.42
C ARG A 35 3.70 2.23 -1.51
N SER A 36 2.65 2.77 -0.89
CA SER A 36 2.77 3.91 0.02
C SER A 36 3.37 3.54 1.38
N PHE A 37 3.63 4.55 2.22
CA PHE A 37 4.36 4.41 3.49
C PHE A 37 3.66 3.50 4.52
N GLY A 38 2.34 3.60 4.65
CA GLY A 38 1.53 2.83 5.59
C GLY A 38 1.22 3.50 6.92
N LYS A 39 1.15 4.83 6.98
CA LYS A 39 0.76 5.54 8.21
C LYS A 39 -0.75 5.70 8.26
N GLY A 40 -1.40 4.77 8.94
CA GLY A 40 -2.85 4.72 9.09
C GLY A 40 -3.33 5.03 10.51
N SER A 41 -2.65 5.88 11.26
CA SER A 41 -3.01 6.20 12.66
C SER A 41 -3.13 7.70 12.91
N VAL A 42 -4.03 8.06 13.83
CA VAL A 42 -4.25 9.43 14.30
C VAL A 42 -3.58 9.61 15.64
N GLN A 43 -2.80 10.68 15.77
CA GLN A 43 -2.13 11.00 17.02
C GLN A 43 -2.60 12.36 17.52
N THR A 44 -3.01 12.41 18.78
CA THR A 44 -3.40 13.63 19.48
C THR A 44 -2.36 13.95 20.55
N VAL A 45 -2.01 15.23 20.69
CA VAL A 45 -1.14 15.69 21.78
C VAL A 45 -2.03 16.18 22.92
N HIS A 46 -1.87 15.57 24.09
CA HIS A 46 -2.49 16.01 25.33
C HIS A 46 -1.43 16.67 26.21
N GLN A 47 -1.65 17.92 26.58
CA GLN A 47 -0.78 18.62 27.51
C GLN A 47 -1.00 18.10 28.93
N ILE A 48 0.09 17.83 29.66
CA ILE A 48 0.05 17.34 31.06
C ILE A 48 0.44 18.48 32.01
N THR A 49 1.50 19.23 31.67
CA THR A 49 1.93 20.44 32.38
C THR A 49 2.22 21.55 31.37
N GLU A 50 2.59 22.74 31.83
CA GLU A 50 2.96 23.85 30.92
C GLU A 50 4.04 23.46 29.90
N ASP A 51 5.03 22.67 30.31
CA ASP A 51 6.17 22.28 29.46
C ASP A 51 6.17 20.81 29.02
N THR A 52 5.14 20.02 29.38
CA THR A 52 5.10 18.58 29.02
C THR A 52 3.79 18.18 28.37
N GLY A 53 3.88 17.31 27.37
CA GLY A 53 2.73 16.74 26.69
C GLY A 53 2.98 15.30 26.28
N ILE A 54 1.90 14.53 26.16
CA ILE A 54 1.92 13.16 25.67
C ILE A 54 1.25 13.08 24.31
N LYS A 55 1.91 12.43 23.36
CA LYS A 55 1.35 12.14 22.04
C LYS A 55 0.80 10.72 22.04
N ILE A 56 -0.51 10.58 21.93
CA ILE A 56 -1.20 9.29 22.04
C ILE A 56 -1.88 8.99 20.71
N THR A 57 -1.82 7.73 20.28
CA THR A 57 -2.61 7.26 19.14
C THR A 57 -4.06 7.06 19.58
N THR A 58 -4.99 7.76 18.96
CA THR A 58 -6.40 7.80 19.35
C THR A 58 -7.33 7.11 18.36
N ALA A 59 -6.89 6.92 17.11
CA ALA A 59 -7.66 6.24 16.07
C ALA A 59 -6.78 5.63 14.98
N ARG A 60 -7.40 4.79 14.14
CA ARG A 60 -6.83 4.25 12.91
C ARG A 60 -7.69 4.61 11.70
N TYR A 61 -7.05 4.77 10.55
CA TYR A 61 -7.71 4.99 9.27
C TYR A 61 -7.91 3.69 8.52
N TYR A 62 -9.10 3.58 7.94
CA TYR A 62 -9.48 2.53 7.01
C TYR A 62 -10.00 3.17 5.73
N THR A 63 -9.74 2.53 4.59
CA THR A 63 -10.34 2.94 3.33
C THR A 63 -11.87 2.71 3.35
N PRO A 64 -12.67 3.29 2.45
CA PRO A 64 -14.12 3.06 2.39
C PRO A 64 -14.54 1.57 2.36
N ASN A 65 -13.75 0.70 1.72
CA ASN A 65 -13.96 -0.76 1.69
C ASN A 65 -13.45 -1.48 2.95
N GLY A 66 -13.02 -0.75 3.99
CA GLY A 66 -12.55 -1.30 5.25
C GLY A 66 -11.12 -1.86 5.22
N ARG A 67 -10.30 -1.52 4.20
CA ARG A 67 -8.89 -1.94 4.16
C ARG A 67 -8.08 -1.13 5.15
N ALA A 68 -7.22 -1.81 5.91
CA ALA A 68 -6.33 -1.16 6.88
C ALA A 68 -5.14 -0.51 6.17
N ILE A 69 -4.84 0.75 6.51
CA ILE A 69 -3.69 1.49 5.98
C ILE A 69 -2.46 1.31 6.88
N GLN A 70 -2.65 1.21 8.19
CA GLN A 70 -1.56 1.16 9.16
C GLN A 70 -0.63 -0.04 8.90
N ALA A 71 0.68 0.19 8.83
CA ALA A 71 1.72 -0.80 8.48
C ALA A 71 1.53 -1.53 7.14
N LYS A 72 0.53 -1.15 6.34
CA LYS A 72 0.22 -1.77 5.04
C LYS A 72 0.33 -0.79 3.89
N GLY A 73 -0.10 0.45 4.04
CA GLY A 73 -0.20 1.41 2.95
C GLY A 73 -1.22 1.03 1.89
N ILE A 74 -1.22 1.80 0.81
CA ILE A 74 -2.00 1.62 -0.40
C ILE A 74 -1.11 0.94 -1.44
N THR A 75 -1.56 -0.21 -1.92
CA THR A 75 -0.98 -0.89 -3.07
C THR A 75 -1.57 -0.27 -4.35
N PRO A 76 -0.73 0.19 -5.29
CA PRO A 76 -1.22 0.77 -6.54
C PRO A 76 -1.91 -0.27 -7.42
N ASP A 77 -2.83 0.16 -8.29
CA ASP A 77 -3.46 -0.68 -9.31
C ASP A 77 -2.44 -1.05 -10.40
N LEU A 78 -1.58 -0.08 -10.77
CA LEU A 78 -0.49 -0.26 -11.71
C LEU A 78 0.84 0.00 -11.02
N TYR A 79 1.57 -1.08 -10.74
CA TYR A 79 2.88 -0.99 -10.11
C TYR A 79 3.92 -0.53 -11.13
N VAL A 80 4.46 0.67 -10.93
CA VAL A 80 5.41 1.34 -11.83
C VAL A 80 6.53 1.91 -10.97
N GLU A 81 7.75 1.45 -11.20
CA GLU A 81 8.93 1.95 -10.49
C GLU A 81 9.20 3.43 -10.81
N GLU A 82 10.00 4.11 -9.99
CA GLU A 82 10.32 5.54 -10.16
C GLU A 82 11.19 5.80 -11.42
N THR A 83 11.90 4.77 -11.89
CA THR A 83 12.79 4.80 -13.06
C THR A 83 12.54 3.60 -13.97
N GLU A 84 12.95 3.72 -15.24
CA GLU A 84 12.78 2.66 -16.25
C GLU A 84 13.58 1.40 -15.93
N ASP A 85 14.80 1.56 -15.43
CA ASP A 85 15.69 0.44 -15.03
C ASP A 85 15.32 -0.16 -13.67
N GLY A 86 14.25 0.33 -13.05
CA GLY A 86 13.82 -0.04 -11.72
C GLY A 86 14.43 0.83 -10.64
N ASP A 87 13.63 1.01 -9.60
CA ASP A 87 13.99 1.75 -8.40
C ASP A 87 14.80 0.82 -7.48
N GLY A 88 16.11 0.79 -7.69
CA GLY A 88 17.05 0.11 -6.79
C GLY A 88 17.14 0.71 -5.38
N TYR A 89 16.36 1.77 -5.10
CA TYR A 89 16.27 2.53 -3.85
C TYR A 89 15.00 2.20 -3.06
N ASN A 90 13.98 1.58 -3.67
CA ASN A 90 12.68 1.38 -3.04
C ASN A 90 12.77 0.48 -1.82
N GLY A 91 13.66 -0.52 -1.85
CA GLY A 91 13.97 -1.37 -0.70
C GLY A 91 14.75 -0.67 0.42
N LEU A 92 15.39 0.48 0.13
CA LEU A 92 16.12 1.28 1.12
C LEU A 92 15.22 2.33 1.80
N ARG A 93 14.02 2.57 1.26
CA ARG A 93 13.08 3.53 1.84
C ARG A 93 12.33 2.88 2.99
N THR A 94 12.48 3.47 4.17
CA THR A 94 11.74 3.04 5.37
C THR A 94 10.24 3.22 5.16
N ARG A 95 9.47 2.18 5.46
CA ARG A 95 8.00 2.22 5.57
C ARG A 95 7.58 2.13 7.02
N GLU A 96 6.29 2.34 7.29
CA GLU A 96 5.75 2.21 8.64
C GLU A 96 6.07 0.82 9.24
N ILE A 97 5.92 -0.26 8.48
CA ILE A 97 6.19 -1.63 8.94
C ILE A 97 7.66 -1.89 9.31
N ASP A 98 8.59 -1.11 8.75
CA ASP A 98 10.02 -1.27 8.98
C ASP A 98 10.48 -0.55 10.27
N LEU A 99 9.60 0.23 10.92
CA LEU A 99 9.91 0.91 12.18
C LEU A 99 9.84 -0.07 13.37
N GLU A 100 10.81 0.00 14.27
CA GLU A 100 10.95 -0.91 15.43
C GLU A 100 9.70 -1.00 16.32
N LYS A 101 8.92 0.08 16.41
CA LYS A 101 7.74 0.20 17.29
C LYS A 101 6.48 0.60 16.53
N HIS A 102 6.36 0.18 15.28
CA HIS A 102 5.16 0.43 14.50
C HIS A 102 3.92 -0.23 15.13
N LEU A 103 2.77 0.39 14.93
CA LEU A 103 1.51 -0.19 15.38
C LEU A 103 1.10 -1.29 14.41
N LYS A 104 0.80 -2.48 14.93
CA LYS A 104 0.20 -3.59 14.17
C LYS A 104 -1.29 -3.32 13.89
N ASN A 105 -1.84 -3.99 12.89
CA ASN A 105 -3.28 -3.95 12.59
C ASN A 105 -4.08 -4.89 13.50
N ASP A 106 -5.31 -4.50 13.82
CA ASP A 106 -6.19 -5.25 14.74
C ASP A 106 -6.64 -6.62 14.20
N LYS A 107 -6.48 -6.88 12.89
CA LYS A 107 -6.94 -8.12 12.23
C LYS A 107 -5.84 -9.14 11.94
N GLU A 108 -4.58 -8.80 12.15
CA GLU A 108 -3.44 -9.65 11.81
C GLU A 108 -2.40 -9.63 12.93
N ALA A 109 -2.70 -10.40 13.97
CA ALA A 109 -1.64 -10.97 14.77
C ALA A 109 -1.04 -12.14 13.96
N GLU A 110 0.29 -12.12 13.77
CA GLU A 110 1.17 -13.31 13.66
C GLU A 110 1.80 -13.77 12.32
N LYS A 111 1.63 -13.16 11.14
CA LYS A 111 2.23 -13.78 9.91
C LYS A 111 3.36 -13.06 9.18
N GLU A 112 3.74 -11.83 9.53
CA GLU A 112 4.63 -11.05 8.65
C GLU A 112 5.98 -10.64 9.24
N SER A 113 6.24 -10.97 10.52
CA SER A 113 7.53 -10.67 11.17
C SER A 113 8.71 -11.55 10.73
N GLU A 114 8.48 -12.54 9.86
CA GLU A 114 9.55 -13.44 9.38
C GLU A 114 10.24 -12.96 8.09
N LEU A 115 9.63 -12.06 7.31
CA LEU A 115 10.18 -11.66 5.99
C LEU A 115 11.30 -10.60 6.03
N VAL A 116 11.57 -9.97 7.19
CA VAL A 116 12.50 -8.83 7.28
C VAL A 116 13.78 -9.12 8.09
N LYS A 117 13.99 -10.36 8.57
CA LYS A 117 15.24 -10.73 9.27
C LYS A 117 16.36 -11.22 8.35
N ASN A 118 16.41 -10.75 7.10
CA ASN A 118 17.67 -10.78 6.37
C ASN A 118 18.47 -9.55 6.80
N ARG A 119 19.27 -9.72 7.85
CA ARG A 119 20.36 -8.78 8.18
C ARG A 119 21.26 -8.68 6.97
N VAL A 120 21.00 -7.68 6.13
CA VAL A 120 21.97 -7.21 5.14
C VAL A 120 23.20 -6.79 5.93
N ASP A 121 24.38 -7.21 5.48
CA ASP A 121 25.64 -6.86 6.12
C ASP A 121 25.72 -5.32 6.19
N GLU A 122 25.67 -4.75 7.40
CA GLU A 122 25.56 -3.31 7.65
C GLU A 122 26.65 -2.53 6.93
N LEU A 123 27.82 -3.16 6.72
CA LEU A 123 28.98 -2.58 6.03
C LEU A 123 28.82 -2.56 4.50
N GLU A 124 28.13 -3.54 3.91
CA GLU A 124 27.81 -3.52 2.48
C GLU A 124 26.70 -2.51 2.19
N GLU A 125 25.71 -2.44 3.08
CA GLU A 125 24.61 -1.48 2.98
C GLU A 125 25.12 -0.03 3.12
N GLU A 126 26.03 0.25 4.05
CA GLU A 126 26.63 1.58 4.21
C GLU A 126 27.45 1.99 2.98
N LYS A 127 28.21 1.06 2.37
CA LYS A 127 28.97 1.31 1.14
C LYS A 127 28.03 1.57 -0.04
N ARG A 128 26.95 0.80 -0.15
CA ARG A 128 25.90 0.99 -1.17
C ARG A 128 25.22 2.34 -0.99
N LEU A 129 24.82 2.69 0.23
CA LEU A 129 24.21 3.99 0.57
C LEU A 129 25.13 5.17 0.24
N LYS A 130 26.44 5.07 0.51
CA LYS A 130 27.42 6.11 0.14
C LYS A 130 27.63 6.21 -1.37
N ALA A 131 27.66 5.10 -2.09
CA ALA A 131 27.72 5.10 -3.56
C ALA A 131 26.45 5.70 -4.18
N LEU A 132 25.29 5.36 -3.63
CA LEU A 132 23.97 5.86 -4.01
C LEU A 132 23.79 7.35 -3.74
N ALA A 133 24.17 7.84 -2.56
CA ALA A 133 24.07 9.26 -2.21
C ALA A 133 24.92 10.14 -3.14
N LYS A 134 25.98 9.57 -3.71
CA LYS A 134 26.87 10.26 -4.66
C LYS A 134 26.27 10.37 -6.07
N THR A 135 25.33 9.50 -6.42
CA THR A 135 24.62 9.48 -7.71
C THR A 135 23.16 9.94 -7.62
N TYR A 136 22.64 10.18 -6.41
CA TYR A 136 21.27 10.65 -6.18
C TYR A 136 21.10 12.07 -6.72
N LYS A 137 20.69 12.17 -7.98
CA LYS A 137 20.12 13.41 -8.52
C LYS A 137 18.81 13.67 -7.81
N ALA A 138 18.57 14.93 -7.43
CA ALA A 138 17.25 15.34 -6.99
C ALA A 138 16.23 14.97 -8.07
N PHE A 139 15.27 14.11 -7.72
CA PHE A 139 14.19 13.73 -8.61
C PHE A 139 13.31 14.95 -8.89
N GLU A 140 13.15 15.31 -10.16
CA GLU A 140 12.32 16.43 -10.58
C GLU A 140 10.95 15.91 -11.01
N TYR A 141 9.98 15.99 -10.10
CA TYR A 141 8.59 15.66 -10.38
C TYR A 141 8.04 16.49 -11.53
N GLY A 142 7.39 15.85 -12.50
CA GLY A 142 6.86 16.54 -13.67
C GLY A 142 7.90 16.88 -14.75
N GLY A 143 9.17 16.55 -14.52
CA GLY A 143 10.22 16.75 -15.48
C GLY A 143 10.10 15.82 -16.70
N LYS A 144 10.89 16.11 -17.74
CA LYS A 144 10.94 15.26 -18.95
C LYS A 144 11.44 13.85 -18.68
N GLU A 145 12.07 13.61 -17.54
CA GLU A 145 12.59 12.30 -17.13
C GLU A 145 11.73 11.60 -16.08
N ASP A 146 10.58 12.17 -15.70
CA ASP A 146 9.65 11.55 -14.77
C ASP A 146 8.99 10.32 -15.43
N PHE A 147 9.52 9.15 -15.11
CA PHE A 147 9.10 7.89 -15.71
C PHE A 147 7.67 7.51 -15.31
N GLN A 148 7.29 7.70 -14.05
CA GLN A 148 5.92 7.44 -13.58
C GLN A 148 4.91 8.36 -14.27
N LEU A 149 5.24 9.64 -14.45
CA LEU A 149 4.39 10.55 -15.21
C LEU A 149 4.26 10.14 -16.68
N LYS A 150 5.36 9.75 -17.35
CA LYS A 150 5.30 9.21 -18.72
C LYS A 150 4.36 8.00 -18.80
N GLN A 151 4.44 7.09 -17.84
CA GLN A 151 3.55 5.92 -17.76
C GLN A 151 2.08 6.31 -17.52
N ALA A 152 1.81 7.28 -16.65
CA ALA A 152 0.47 7.79 -16.41
C ALA A 152 -0.13 8.42 -17.67
N LEU A 153 0.65 9.22 -18.41
CA LEU A 153 0.23 9.80 -19.68
C LEU A 153 0.00 8.73 -20.75
N ASN A 154 0.81 7.67 -20.79
CA ASN A 154 0.59 6.53 -21.66
C ASN A 154 -0.74 5.85 -21.34
N HIS A 155 -0.99 5.57 -20.06
CA HIS A 155 -2.25 4.96 -19.60
C HIS A 155 -3.46 5.81 -20.03
N LEU A 156 -3.42 7.12 -19.80
CA LEU A 156 -4.50 8.04 -20.19
C LEU A 156 -4.71 8.11 -21.72
N LYS A 157 -3.66 7.87 -22.51
CA LYS A 157 -3.72 7.82 -23.98
C LYS A 157 -4.06 6.42 -24.53
N GLY A 158 -4.25 5.41 -23.67
CA GLY A 158 -4.47 4.02 -24.07
C GLY A 158 -3.23 3.34 -24.66
N LEU A 159 -2.03 3.89 -24.41
CA LEU A 159 -0.76 3.31 -24.83
C LEU A 159 -0.27 2.27 -23.81
N PRO A 160 0.60 1.33 -24.22
CA PRO A 160 1.20 0.35 -23.30
C PRO A 160 1.92 1.03 -22.12
N VAL A 161 1.69 0.48 -20.92
CA VAL A 161 2.34 0.92 -19.67
C VAL A 161 3.40 -0.10 -19.27
N LYS A 162 4.61 0.37 -18.94
CA LYS A 162 5.67 -0.46 -18.40
C LYS A 162 5.43 -0.67 -16.90
N VAL A 163 4.81 -1.79 -16.56
CA VAL A 163 4.60 -2.20 -15.16
C VAL A 163 5.72 -3.13 -14.70
N ALA A 164 6.17 -2.95 -13.46
CA ALA A 164 7.01 -3.91 -12.78
C ALA A 164 6.14 -4.92 -12.01
N ARG A 165 6.66 -6.12 -11.77
CA ARG A 165 5.96 -7.10 -10.93
C ARG A 165 5.96 -6.57 -9.49
N ALA A 166 4.79 -6.22 -8.97
CA ALA A 166 4.67 -5.85 -7.56
C ALA A 166 5.24 -6.99 -6.69
N PRO A 167 6.05 -6.69 -5.66
CA PRO A 167 6.38 -7.71 -4.66
C PRO A 167 5.06 -8.19 -4.04
N GLU A 168 4.79 -9.49 -4.14
CA GLU A 168 3.49 -10.10 -3.88
C GLU A 168 2.97 -9.76 -2.47
N ALA A 169 2.09 -8.79 -2.36
CA ALA A 169 1.16 -8.68 -1.24
C ALA A 169 -0.07 -9.47 -1.63
N LYS A 170 -0.30 -10.62 -0.97
CA LYS A 170 -1.52 -11.42 -1.14
C LYS A 170 -2.73 -10.52 -0.94
N LEU A 171 -3.47 -10.28 -2.02
CA LEU A 171 -4.74 -9.56 -2.00
C LEU A 171 -5.75 -10.43 -1.24
N ASP A 172 -6.05 -10.05 0.00
CA ASP A 172 -7.20 -10.59 0.74
C ASP A 172 -8.48 -10.10 0.06
N THR A 173 -8.95 -10.87 -0.92
CA THR A 173 -10.33 -10.77 -1.39
C THR A 173 -11.22 -11.47 -0.37
N PRO A 174 -12.27 -10.82 0.16
CA PRO A 174 -13.24 -11.52 0.99
C PRO A 174 -13.99 -12.54 0.12
N GLU A 175 -13.84 -13.82 0.44
CA GLU A 175 -14.68 -14.88 -0.12
C GLU A 175 -16.15 -14.57 0.17
N VAL A 176 -16.89 -14.17 -0.86
CA VAL A 176 -18.35 -14.20 -0.84
C VAL A 176 -18.76 -15.67 -0.83
N LYS A 177 -19.07 -16.21 0.35
CA LYS A 177 -19.76 -17.50 0.49
C LYS A 177 -21.14 -17.41 -0.14
N THR A 178 -21.26 -17.71 -1.43
CA THR A 178 -22.53 -18.13 -2.03
C THR A 178 -22.69 -19.61 -1.74
N THR A 179 -23.64 -19.97 -0.88
CA THR A 179 -24.03 -21.38 -0.69
C THR A 179 -25.20 -21.69 -1.62
N PRO A 180 -25.22 -22.84 -2.33
CA PRO A 180 -26.15 -23.07 -3.45
C PRO A 180 -27.55 -23.47 -2.98
N ALA A 181 -28.54 -23.16 -3.82
CA ALA A 181 -29.92 -23.58 -3.69
C ALA A 181 -30.06 -25.11 -3.52
N THR A 182 -30.75 -25.51 -2.45
CA THR A 182 -31.10 -26.89 -2.13
C THR A 182 -32.07 -27.46 -3.18
N LYS A 183 -31.62 -28.44 -3.98
CA LYS A 183 -32.51 -29.27 -4.80
C LYS A 183 -33.15 -30.37 -3.95
N LYS A 184 -34.47 -30.48 -4.13
CA LYS A 184 -35.45 -31.42 -3.55
C LYS A 184 -34.96 -32.87 -3.41
N SER A 185 -35.23 -33.47 -2.25
CA SER A 185 -35.45 -34.91 -2.08
C SER A 185 -36.96 -35.16 -2.05
N GLN A 186 -37.46 -35.96 -2.99
CA GLN A 186 -38.82 -36.47 -3.01
C GLN A 186 -38.91 -37.68 -2.07
N SER A 187 -39.83 -37.65 -1.12
CA SER A 187 -40.27 -38.83 -0.36
C SER A 187 -41.63 -39.30 -0.90
N GLU A 188 -41.69 -40.54 -1.37
CA GLU A 188 -42.93 -41.26 -1.68
C GLU A 188 -43.72 -41.56 -0.40
N PRO A 189 -45.07 -41.58 -0.44
CA PRO A 189 -45.88 -41.98 0.70
C PRO A 189 -46.10 -43.51 0.71
N LYS A 190 -45.68 -44.17 1.79
CA LYS A 190 -46.09 -45.55 2.08
C LYS A 190 -47.59 -45.59 2.43
N LYS A 191 -48.39 -46.22 1.57
CA LYS A 191 -49.72 -46.77 1.92
C LYS A 191 -49.56 -47.87 2.97
N LYS A 192 -50.38 -47.84 4.02
CA LYS A 192 -50.54 -48.93 4.98
C LYS A 192 -51.97 -49.49 4.83
N PRO A 193 -52.17 -50.81 4.84
CA PRO A 193 -53.51 -51.41 4.99
C PRO A 193 -54.06 -51.23 6.40
#